data_AF-G9QI11-F1
#
_entry.id   AF-G9QI11-F1
#
_cell.length_a   1.000
_cell.length_b   1.000
_cell.length_c   1.000
_cell.angle_alpha   90.00
_cell.angle_beta   90.00
_cell.angle_gamma   90.00
#
_symmetry.space_group_name_H-M   'P 1'
#
loop_
_entity.id
_entity.type
_entity.pdbx_description
1 polymer ?
#
loop_
_entity_poly.entity_id
_entity_poly.type
_entity_poly.pdbx_seq_one_letter_code
_entity_poly.pdbx_strand_id
1 'polypeptide(L)'
;CTPEERYKKRLKHSQPLLEAFSAWLKTEKSNVLPKSLLGQAITYCLNQWEKLVAFLEDGRLEIDNNRSERSIKPFVIGRKNWIFSNTPKGAKASSIIYSIVETAKENKLNPFYYLRYLFERLPNMDISNMDELDQLLPWSKTIPLNCRVFNNLSQ
;
A
#
# COMPACT_ATOMS: atom_id res chain seq x y z
N CYS A 1 3.52 18.30 -6.71
CA CYS A 1 2.06 18.30 -6.45
C CYS A 1 1.87 17.76 -5.04
N THR A 2 1.48 18.60 -4.10
CA THR A 2 1.16 18.15 -2.73
C THR A 2 -0.09 17.25 -2.74
N PRO A 3 -0.32 16.44 -1.69
CA PRO A 3 -1.56 15.67 -1.59
C PRO A 3 -2.82 16.54 -1.71
N GLU A 4 -2.81 17.73 -1.12
CA GLU A 4 -3.96 18.65 -1.13
C GLU A 4 -4.23 19.21 -2.54
N GLU A 5 -3.17 19.56 -3.27
CA GLU A 5 -3.28 19.99 -4.68
C GLU A 5 -3.82 18.86 -5.56
N ARG A 6 -3.35 17.63 -5.34
CA ARG A 6 -3.78 16.45 -6.09
C ARG A 6 -5.25 16.16 -5.85
N TYR A 7 -5.69 16.22 -4.59
CA TYR A 7 -7.08 16.05 -4.20
C TYR A 7 -7.99 17.07 -4.91
N LYS A 8 -7.66 18.38 -4.84
CA LYS A 8 -8.41 19.43 -5.53
C LYS A 8 -8.51 19.21 -7.04
N LYS A 9 -7.41 18.79 -7.68
CA LYS A 9 -7.41 18.47 -9.11
C LYS A 9 -8.31 17.28 -9.45
N ARG A 10 -8.30 16.24 -8.61
CA ARG A 10 -9.16 15.06 -8.79
C ARG A 10 -10.64 15.40 -8.69
N LEU A 11 -11.04 16.21 -7.70
CA LEU A 11 -12.43 16.68 -7.61
C LEU A 11 -12.83 17.54 -8.82
N LYS A 12 -11.92 18.41 -9.30
CA LYS A 12 -12.23 19.27 -10.45
C LYS A 12 -12.33 18.52 -11.78
N HIS A 13 -11.48 17.50 -11.99
CA HIS A 13 -11.31 16.88 -13.30
C HIS A 13 -11.79 15.42 -13.37
N SER A 14 -11.48 14.61 -12.36
CA SER A 14 -11.76 13.17 -12.36
C SER A 14 -13.16 12.85 -11.86
N GLN A 15 -13.63 13.53 -10.81
CA GLN A 15 -14.97 13.32 -10.25
C GLN A 15 -16.09 13.47 -11.29
N PRO A 16 -16.20 14.57 -12.08
CA PRO A 16 -17.30 14.71 -13.04
C PRO A 16 -17.29 13.62 -14.12
N LEU A 17 -16.10 13.16 -14.53
CA LEU A 17 -15.97 12.07 -15.49
C LEU A 17 -16.45 10.73 -14.91
N LEU A 18 -16.10 10.45 -13.65
CA LEU A 18 -16.55 9.25 -12.95
C LEU A 18 -18.06 9.27 -12.68
N GLU A 19 -18.63 10.42 -12.34
CA GLU A 19 -20.07 10.59 -12.19
C GLU A 19 -20.81 10.33 -13.51
N ALA A 20 -20.33 10.92 -14.61
CA ALA A 20 -20.87 10.68 -15.95
C ALA A 20 -20.77 9.20 -16.35
N PHE A 21 -19.63 8.56 -16.06
CA PHE A 21 -19.43 7.14 -16.34
C PHE A 21 -20.35 6.25 -15.47
N SER A 22 -20.53 6.58 -14.20
CA SER A 22 -21.46 5.87 -13.30
C SER A 22 -22.89 5.94 -13.81
N ALA A 23 -23.33 7.14 -14.22
CA ALA A 23 -24.65 7.34 -14.78
C ALA A 23 -24.84 6.50 -16.05
N TRP A 24 -23.87 6.52 -16.95
CA TRP A 24 -23.87 5.70 -18.16
C TRP A 24 -23.95 4.20 -17.85
N LEU A 25 -23.13 3.69 -16.92
CA LEU A 25 -23.15 2.28 -16.51
C LEU A 25 -24.51 1.85 -15.95
N LYS A 26 -25.15 2.72 -15.15
CA LYS A 26 -26.47 2.45 -14.56
C LYS A 26 -27.57 2.39 -15.62
N THR A 27 -27.52 3.28 -16.61
CA THR A 27 -28.43 3.24 -17.76
C THR A 27 -28.20 1.98 -18.58
N GLU A 28 -26.96 1.69 -18.93
CA GLU A 28 -26.62 0.58 -19.82
C GLU A 28 -26.87 -0.78 -19.20
N LYS A 29 -26.77 -0.90 -17.86
CA LYS A 29 -27.12 -2.13 -17.13
C LYS A 29 -28.53 -2.64 -17.44
N SER A 30 -29.49 -1.73 -17.66
CA SER A 30 -30.87 -2.10 -18.02
C SER A 30 -31.05 -2.43 -19.51
N ASN A 31 -30.13 -1.99 -20.37
CA ASN A 31 -30.18 -2.18 -21.82
C ASN A 31 -29.50 -3.48 -22.28
N VAL A 32 -28.60 -4.03 -21.46
CA VAL A 32 -27.81 -5.22 -21.82
C VAL A 32 -28.32 -6.49 -21.16
N LEU A 33 -28.18 -7.61 -21.86
CA LEU A 33 -28.43 -8.93 -21.28
C LEU A 33 -27.44 -9.20 -20.13
N PRO A 34 -27.91 -9.50 -18.90
CA PRO A 34 -27.02 -9.64 -17.73
C PRO A 34 -25.92 -10.69 -17.88
N LYS A 35 -26.19 -11.76 -18.64
CA LYS A 35 -25.24 -12.86 -18.88
C LYS A 35 -24.29 -12.61 -20.06
N SER A 36 -24.49 -11.54 -20.83
CA SER A 36 -23.55 -11.17 -21.89
C SER A 36 -22.20 -10.74 -21.29
N LEU A 37 -21.12 -10.80 -22.08
CA LEU A 37 -19.80 -10.33 -21.64
C LEU A 37 -19.85 -8.87 -21.16
N LEU A 38 -20.60 -8.02 -21.87
CA LEU A 38 -20.79 -6.61 -21.51
C LEU A 38 -21.60 -6.45 -20.21
N GLY A 39 -22.70 -7.19 -20.06
CA GLY A 39 -23.52 -7.17 -18.85
C GLY A 39 -22.76 -7.64 -17.61
N GLN A 40 -21.90 -8.65 -17.76
CA GLN A 40 -21.00 -9.11 -16.69
C GLN A 40 -19.97 -8.04 -16.34
N ALA A 41 -19.36 -7.39 -17.33
CA ALA A 41 -18.37 -6.32 -17.11
C ALA A 41 -18.98 -5.09 -16.41
N ILE A 42 -20.16 -4.64 -16.84
CA ILE A 42 -20.89 -3.52 -16.20
C ILE A 42 -21.22 -3.88 -14.75
N THR A 43 -21.77 -5.08 -14.52
CA THR A 43 -22.13 -5.54 -13.17
C THR A 43 -20.90 -5.61 -12.27
N TYR A 44 -19.78 -6.15 -12.79
CA TYR A 44 -18.52 -6.21 -12.05
C TYR A 44 -18.01 -4.81 -11.69
N CYS A 45 -18.00 -3.88 -12.64
CA CYS A 45 -17.55 -2.51 -12.42
C CYS A 45 -18.40 -1.80 -11.35
N LEU A 46 -19.72 -1.91 -11.43
CA LEU A 46 -20.63 -1.33 -10.44
C LEU A 46 -20.45 -1.95 -9.05
N ASN A 47 -20.19 -3.25 -8.96
CA ASN A 47 -19.93 -3.93 -7.68
C ASN A 47 -18.59 -3.49 -7.04
N GLN A 48 -17.64 -2.98 -7.82
CA GLN A 48 -16.36 -2.45 -7.32
C GLN A 48 -16.34 -0.92 -7.26
N TRP A 49 -17.46 -0.24 -7.49
CA TRP A 49 -17.50 1.20 -7.68
C TRP A 49 -16.90 1.99 -6.51
N GLU A 50 -17.25 1.64 -5.27
CA GLU A 50 -16.72 2.29 -4.07
C GLU A 50 -15.19 2.22 -4.01
N LYS A 51 -14.61 1.06 -4.37
CA LYS A 51 -13.15 0.89 -4.41
C LYS A 51 -12.51 1.66 -5.56
N LEU A 52 -13.18 1.73 -6.71
CA LEU A 52 -12.70 2.45 -7.89
C LEU A 52 -12.59 3.96 -7.63
N VAL A 53 -13.52 4.53 -6.85
CA VAL A 53 -13.54 5.98 -6.57
C VAL A 53 -12.81 6.38 -5.30
N ALA A 54 -12.35 5.42 -4.49
CA ALA A 54 -11.67 5.69 -3.22
C ALA A 54 -10.45 6.62 -3.35
N PHE A 55 -9.75 6.61 -4.48
CA PHE A 55 -8.61 7.53 -4.71
C PHE A 55 -9.02 9.01 -4.77
N LEU A 56 -10.31 9.32 -4.90
CA LEU A 56 -10.83 10.68 -4.80
C LEU A 56 -10.89 11.18 -3.36
N GLU A 57 -10.88 10.30 -2.36
CA GLU A 57 -11.08 10.64 -0.95
C GLU A 57 -9.85 11.32 -0.33
N ASP A 58 -8.64 10.90 -0.73
CA ASP A 58 -7.37 11.48 -0.26
C ASP A 58 -6.36 11.54 -1.43
N GLY A 59 -5.69 12.68 -1.58
CA GLY A 59 -4.64 12.89 -2.57
C GLY A 59 -3.39 12.00 -2.39
N ARG A 60 -3.22 11.38 -1.22
CA ARG A 60 -2.18 10.38 -0.93
C ARG A 60 -2.47 9.02 -1.57
N LEU A 61 -3.74 8.72 -1.82
CA LEU A 61 -4.13 7.47 -2.45
C LEU A 61 -3.75 7.48 -3.93
N GLU A 62 -3.17 6.40 -4.41
CA GLU A 62 -2.93 6.21 -5.84
C GLU A 62 -4.16 5.57 -6.49
N ILE A 63 -4.36 5.82 -7.79
CA ILE A 63 -5.48 5.25 -8.55
C ILE A 63 -5.31 3.74 -8.79
N ASP A 64 -4.07 3.27 -8.79
CA ASP A 64 -3.70 1.88 -8.99
C ASP A 64 -2.85 1.37 -7.82
N ASN A 65 -2.75 0.05 -7.74
CA ASN A 65 -1.97 -0.67 -6.74
C ASN A 65 -0.56 -1.04 -7.25
N ASN A 66 -0.09 -0.48 -8.38
CA ASN A 66 1.17 -0.89 -9.02
C ASN A 66 2.35 -0.82 -8.07
N ARG A 67 2.34 0.18 -7.18
CA ARG A 67 3.36 0.34 -6.15
C ARG A 67 3.41 -0.86 -5.20
N SER A 68 2.26 -1.24 -4.65
CA SER A 68 2.12 -2.39 -3.76
C SER A 68 2.49 -3.69 -4.47
N GLU A 69 2.08 -3.86 -5.73
CA GLU A 69 2.45 -5.02 -6.56
C GLU A 69 3.96 -5.10 -6.80
N ARG A 70 4.62 -3.97 -7.06
CA ARG A 70 6.09 -3.92 -7.19
C ARG A 70 6.78 -4.28 -5.88
N SER A 71 6.29 -3.81 -4.73
CA SER A 71 6.86 -4.12 -3.42
C SER A 71 6.72 -5.59 -3.02
N ILE A 72 5.61 -6.25 -3.40
CA ILE A 72 5.41 -7.68 -3.09
C ILE A 72 6.11 -8.62 -4.09
N LYS A 73 6.47 -8.13 -5.28
CA LYS A 73 7.06 -8.94 -6.36
C LYS A 73 8.30 -9.75 -5.92
N PRO A 74 9.28 -9.20 -5.17
CA PRO A 74 10.42 -9.98 -4.68
C PRO A 74 10.01 -11.17 -3.79
N PHE A 75 9.00 -10.98 -2.94
CA PHE A 75 8.45 -12.06 -2.11
C PHE A 75 7.80 -13.15 -2.96
N VAL A 76 6.99 -12.77 -3.96
CA VAL A 76 6.36 -13.73 -4.88
C VAL A 76 7.40 -14.56 -5.64
N ILE A 77 8.48 -13.93 -6.10
CA ILE A 77 9.60 -14.61 -6.76
C ILE A 77 10.32 -15.54 -5.77
N GLY A 78 10.63 -15.07 -4.57
CA GLY A 78 11.28 -15.86 -3.53
C GLY A 78 10.47 -17.09 -3.12
N ARG A 79 9.14 -16.93 -2.93
CA ARG A 79 8.22 -18.03 -2.59
C ARG A 79 8.27 -19.17 -3.61
N LYS A 80 8.46 -18.88 -4.90
CA LYS A 80 8.63 -19.90 -5.94
C LYS A 80 9.87 -20.77 -5.70
N ASN A 81 10.91 -20.22 -5.08
CA ASN A 81 12.18 -20.89 -4.81
C ASN A 81 12.25 -21.53 -3.41
N TRP A 82 11.35 -21.19 -2.49
CA TRP A 82 11.30 -21.75 -1.13
C TRP A 82 10.43 -23.01 -1.06
N ILE A 83 10.89 -24.07 -1.70
CA ILE A 83 10.13 -25.32 -1.92
C ILE A 83 9.62 -25.96 -0.60
N PHE A 84 10.30 -25.72 0.52
CA PHE A 84 9.96 -26.27 1.84
C PHE A 84 9.20 -25.30 2.76
N SER A 85 8.84 -24.10 2.29
CA SER A 85 8.05 -23.13 3.07
C SER A 85 6.55 -23.32 2.86
N ASN A 86 5.97 -24.37 3.48
CA ASN A 86 4.60 -24.83 3.21
C ASN A 86 3.62 -24.69 4.38
N THR A 87 4.02 -24.09 5.51
CA THR A 87 3.13 -23.99 6.68
C THR A 87 2.44 -22.61 6.77
N PRO A 88 1.17 -22.54 7.19
CA PRO A 88 0.50 -21.26 7.44
C PRO A 88 1.22 -20.38 8.48
N LYS A 89 1.84 -21.01 9.50
CA LYS A 89 2.64 -20.32 10.50
C LYS A 89 3.87 -19.65 9.88
N GLY A 90 4.61 -20.36 9.01
CA GLY A 90 5.75 -19.80 8.29
C GLY A 90 5.36 -18.68 7.32
N ALA A 91 4.22 -18.81 6.65
CA ALA A 91 3.68 -17.76 5.79
C ALA A 91 3.36 -16.48 6.59
N LYS A 92 2.72 -16.62 7.75
CA LYS A 92 2.42 -15.50 8.66
C LYS A 92 3.68 -14.84 9.21
N ALA A 93 4.68 -15.62 9.63
CA ALA A 93 5.94 -15.06 10.13
C ALA A 93 6.66 -14.27 9.02
N SER A 94 6.69 -14.83 7.81
CA SER A 94 7.30 -14.17 6.64
C SER A 94 6.56 -12.86 6.31
N SER A 95 5.23 -12.87 6.25
CA SER A 95 4.46 -11.67 5.90
C SER A 95 4.68 -10.52 6.89
N ILE A 96 4.84 -10.82 8.19
CA ILE A 96 5.18 -9.83 9.22
C ILE A 96 6.55 -9.21 8.93
N ILE A 97 7.59 -10.04 8.74
CA ILE A 97 8.95 -9.55 8.51
C ILE A 97 9.04 -8.73 7.21
N TYR A 98 8.45 -9.22 6.11
CA TYR A 98 8.45 -8.47 4.85
C TYR A 98 7.69 -7.15 4.96
N SER A 99 6.60 -7.11 5.72
CA SER A 99 5.87 -5.84 5.97
C SER A 99 6.75 -4.83 6.71
N ILE A 100 7.48 -5.25 7.75
CA ILE A 100 8.41 -4.38 8.48
C ILE A 100 9.53 -3.88 7.56
N VAL A 101 10.11 -4.77 6.76
CA VAL A 101 11.21 -4.44 5.83
C VAL A 101 10.75 -3.45 4.75
N GLU A 102 9.61 -3.70 4.11
CA GLU A 102 9.09 -2.80 3.07
C GLU A 102 8.66 -1.46 3.65
N THR A 103 8.08 -1.44 4.86
CA THR A 103 7.77 -0.19 5.56
C THR A 103 9.05 0.60 5.92
N ALA A 104 10.13 -0.08 6.33
CA ALA A 104 11.41 0.57 6.60
C ALA A 104 12.00 1.21 5.33
N LYS A 105 12.00 0.47 4.20
CA LYS A 105 12.45 1.01 2.90
C LYS A 105 11.63 2.22 2.47
N GLU A 106 10.31 2.15 2.63
CA GLU A 106 9.38 3.23 2.31
C GLU A 106 9.66 4.52 3.10
N ASN A 107 10.15 4.37 4.33
CA ASN A 107 10.59 5.48 5.19
C ASN A 107 12.09 5.83 5.03
N LYS A 108 12.74 5.36 3.95
CA LYS A 108 14.14 5.62 3.62
C LYS A 108 15.11 5.12 4.70
N LEU A 109 14.79 3.99 5.31
CA LEU A 109 15.67 3.32 6.25
C LEU A 109 16.38 2.15 5.57
N ASN A 110 17.61 1.87 6.04
CA ASN A 110 18.31 0.65 5.72
C ASN A 110 17.70 -0.48 6.56
N PRO A 111 17.06 -1.49 5.96
CA PRO A 111 16.33 -2.50 6.72
C PRO A 111 17.20 -3.30 7.70
N PHE A 112 18.47 -3.52 7.35
CA PHE A 112 19.39 -4.26 8.21
C PHE A 112 19.67 -3.49 9.51
N TYR A 113 20.10 -2.23 9.40
CA TYR A 113 20.39 -1.40 10.57
C TYR A 113 19.13 -1.12 11.39
N TYR A 114 17.98 -0.93 10.72
CA TYR A 114 16.71 -0.72 11.40
C TYR A 114 16.26 -1.95 12.20
N LEU A 115 16.30 -3.16 11.61
CA LEU A 115 15.95 -4.39 12.33
C LEU A 115 16.91 -4.63 13.50
N ARG A 116 18.21 -4.39 13.32
CA ARG A 116 19.18 -4.46 14.40
C ARG A 116 18.83 -3.49 15.54
N TYR A 117 18.51 -2.24 15.22
CA TYR A 117 18.09 -1.24 16.20
C TYR A 117 16.82 -1.69 16.96
N LEU A 118 15.83 -2.23 16.26
CA LEU A 118 14.62 -2.77 16.89
C LEU A 118 14.96 -3.92 17.84
N PHE A 119 15.80 -4.87 17.44
CA PHE A 119 16.18 -6.01 18.28
C PHE A 119 17.02 -5.61 19.49
N GLU A 120 17.81 -4.54 19.41
CA GLU A 120 18.58 -4.00 20.54
C GLU A 120 17.68 -3.21 21.52
N ARG A 121 16.64 -2.53 21.03
CA ARG A 121 15.78 -1.66 21.85
C ARG A 121 14.55 -2.33 22.44
N LEU A 122 13.82 -3.12 21.65
CA LEU A 122 12.55 -3.73 22.06
C LEU A 122 12.63 -4.55 23.36
N PRO A 123 13.68 -5.36 23.62
CA PRO A 123 13.76 -6.13 24.86
C PRO A 123 13.91 -5.27 26.12
N ASN A 124 14.30 -4.00 25.97
CA ASN A 124 14.63 -3.09 27.06
C ASN A 124 13.57 -1.97 27.24
N MET A 125 12.42 -2.08 26.58
CA MET A 125 11.33 -1.08 26.61
C MET A 125 10.04 -1.67 27.16
N ASP A 126 9.18 -0.83 27.71
CA ASP A 126 7.82 -1.24 28.04
C ASP A 126 6.96 -1.21 26.78
N ILE A 127 6.71 -2.40 26.21
CA ILE A 127 5.86 -2.56 25.02
C ILE A 127 4.38 -2.22 25.28
N SER A 128 3.97 -2.03 26.53
CA SER A 128 2.63 -1.57 26.89
C SER A 128 2.50 -0.05 26.76
N ASN A 129 3.63 0.67 26.74
CA ASN A 129 3.69 2.10 26.58
C ASN A 129 3.75 2.48 25.08
N MET A 130 2.64 2.99 24.56
CA MET A 130 2.52 3.38 23.15
C MET A 130 3.48 4.51 22.77
N ASP A 131 3.78 5.44 23.69
CA ASP A 131 4.68 6.56 23.41
C ASP A 131 6.14 6.10 23.22
N GLU A 132 6.54 5.02 23.91
CA GLU A 132 7.86 4.39 23.72
C GLU A 132 7.90 3.63 22.39
N LEU A 133 6.83 2.90 22.06
CA LEU A 133 6.74 2.15 20.81
C LEU A 133 6.73 3.08 19.58
N ASP A 134 6.06 4.23 19.68
CA ASP A 134 5.99 5.24 18.62
C ASP A 134 7.38 5.76 18.22
N GLN A 135 8.32 5.80 19.16
CA GLN A 135 9.70 6.20 18.89
C GLN A 135 10.45 5.19 18.01
N LEU A 136 10.03 3.93 18.02
CA LEU A 136 10.63 2.88 17.20
C LEU A 136 10.02 2.81 15.79
N LEU A 137 8.87 3.44 15.57
CA LEU A 137 8.18 3.39 14.27
C LEU A 137 9.02 4.01 13.16
N PRO A 138 8.95 3.49 11.92
CA PRO A 138 9.91 3.82 10.87
C PRO A 138 9.86 5.29 10.40
N TRP A 139 8.78 6.01 10.67
CA TRP A 139 8.65 7.45 10.43
C TRP A 139 9.14 8.33 11.59
N SER A 140 9.50 7.74 12.73
CA SER A 140 9.93 8.49 13.91
C SER A 140 11.21 9.28 13.63
N LYS A 141 11.29 10.47 14.23
CA LYS A 141 12.47 11.34 14.19
C LYS A 141 13.60 10.84 15.08
N THR A 142 13.28 10.03 16.09
CA THR A 142 14.24 9.49 17.07
C THR A 142 15.09 8.34 16.52
N ILE A 143 14.73 7.80 15.35
CA ILE A 143 15.50 6.73 14.70
C ILE A 143 16.94 7.21 14.42
N PRO A 144 17.95 6.43 14.84
CA PRO A 144 19.36 6.75 14.63
C PRO A 144 19.73 7.06 13.16
N LEU A 145 20.63 8.02 12.96
CA LEU A 145 21.05 8.46 11.62
C LEU A 145 21.72 7.35 10.80
N ASN A 146 22.42 6.42 11.44
CA ASN A 146 23.02 5.26 10.77
C ASN A 146 21.98 4.29 10.18
N CYS A 147 20.73 4.35 10.64
CA CYS A 147 19.63 3.59 10.06
C CYS A 147 19.05 4.27 8.82
N ARG A 148 19.31 5.56 8.58
CA ARG A 148 18.75 6.31 7.45
C ARG A 148 19.62 6.14 6.21
N VAL A 149 18.98 5.94 5.07
CA VAL A 149 19.62 5.98 3.76
C VAL A 149 19.61 7.42 3.29
N PHE A 150 20.77 8.07 3.38
CA PHE A 150 21.00 9.32 2.67
C PHE A 150 21.33 8.94 1.23
N ASN A 151 20.36 9.08 0.33
CA ASN A 151 20.70 9.07 -1.08
C ASN A 151 21.62 10.27 -1.30
N ASN A 152 22.93 10.03 -1.44
CA ASN A 152 23.81 11.01 -2.04
C ASN A 152 23.24 11.26 -3.44
N LEU A 153 22.62 12.43 -3.62
CA LEU A 153 22.40 12.99 -4.94
C LEU A 153 23.78 13.29 -5.52
N SER A 154 24.40 12.26 -6.09
CA SER A 154 25.59 12.37 -6.91
C SER A 154 25.40 11.48 -8.13
N GLN A 155 25.23 12.19 -9.25
CA GLN A 155 25.05 11.79 -10.65
C GLN A 155 23.62 11.48 -11.10
#